data_AF-A0A914MT29-F1
#
_entry.id   AF-A0A914MT29-F1
#
_cell.length_a   1.000
_cell.length_b   1.000
_cell.length_c   1.000
_cell.angle_alpha   90.00
_cell.angle_beta   90.00
_cell.angle_gamma   90.00
#
_symmetry.space_group_name_H-M   'P 1'
#
loop_
_entity.id
_entity.type
_entity.pdbx_description
1 polymer ?
#
loop_
_entity_poly.entity_id
_entity_poly.type
_entity_poly.pdbx_seq_one_letter_code
_entity_poly.pdbx_strand_id
1 'polypeptide(L)'
;SNQLTSLPRTIGNLSNLVDLRVGENLITFIPEEIGHLENLKSLYLNDNPNLNSLPFELVLCSSLEIMSIERCPLTHIPADITEGGPSLVIQYLKMHGPYRGVLNI
;
A
#
# COMPACT_ATOMS: atom_id res chain seq x y z
N SER A 1 -6.06 18.08 -3.15
CA SER A 1 -6.26 17.72 -1.73
C SER A 1 -7.73 17.59 -1.34
N ASN A 2 -8.10 16.44 -0.78
CA ASN A 2 -9.34 16.20 -0.04
C ASN A 2 -8.99 16.02 1.46
N GLN A 3 -9.97 15.75 2.32
CA GLN A 3 -9.76 15.50 3.76
C GLN A 3 -10.09 14.06 4.15
N LEU A 4 -9.82 13.09 3.27
CA LEU A 4 -10.09 11.70 3.58
C LEU A 4 -9.15 11.22 4.69
N THR A 5 -9.71 10.64 5.75
CA THR A 5 -8.94 10.07 6.86
C THR A 5 -8.79 8.54 6.76
N SER A 6 -9.61 7.89 5.95
CA SER A 6 -9.61 6.43 5.78
C SER A 6 -10.24 6.04 4.44
N LEU A 7 -9.89 4.85 3.95
CA LEU A 7 -10.63 4.17 2.89
C LEU A 7 -11.62 3.16 3.48
N PRO A 8 -12.81 2.99 2.90
CA PRO A 8 -13.73 1.96 3.36
C PRO A 8 -13.19 0.57 2.99
N ARG A 9 -13.48 -0.44 3.82
CA ARG A 9 -13.16 -1.85 3.55
C ARG A 9 -13.71 -2.35 2.22
N THR A 10 -14.84 -1.79 1.78
CA THR A 10 -15.46 -2.11 0.49
C THR A 10 -14.61 -1.71 -0.73
N ILE A 11 -13.48 -1.01 -0.55
CA ILE A 11 -12.52 -0.78 -1.62
C ILE A 11 -12.08 -2.10 -2.27
N GLY A 12 -11.95 -3.19 -1.49
CA GLY A 12 -11.56 -4.50 -2.00
C GLY A 12 -12.57 -5.13 -2.97
N ASN A 13 -13.79 -4.60 -3.08
CA ASN A 13 -14.78 -5.06 -4.06
C ASN A 13 -14.51 -4.52 -5.48
N LEU A 14 -13.59 -3.57 -5.63
CA LEU A 14 -13.24 -2.98 -6.91
C LEU A 14 -12.22 -3.87 -7.65
N SER A 15 -12.56 -5.13 -7.91
CA SER A 15 -11.62 -6.12 -8.48
C SER A 15 -10.99 -5.73 -9.82
N ASN A 16 -11.62 -4.82 -10.57
CA ASN A 16 -11.09 -4.28 -11.83
C ASN A 16 -10.30 -2.97 -11.66
N LEU A 17 -10.05 -2.51 -10.43
CA LEU A 17 -9.32 -1.27 -10.19
C LEU A 17 -7.86 -1.44 -10.56
N VAL A 18 -7.37 -0.60 -11.48
CA VAL A 18 -5.99 -0.60 -11.96
C VAL A 18 -5.17 0.51 -11.30
N ASP A 19 -5.79 1.64 -11.01
CA ASP A 19 -5.12 2.83 -10.45
C ASP A 19 -5.89 3.36 -9.24
N LEU A 20 -5.23 3.42 -8.09
CA LEU A 20 -5.76 4.03 -6.87
C LEU A 20 -4.93 5.26 -6.50
N ARG A 21 -5.55 6.44 -6.56
CA ARG A 21 -4.92 7.72 -6.21
C ARG A 21 -5.60 8.35 -5.02
N VAL A 22 -4.94 8.29 -3.87
CA VAL A 22 -5.44 8.83 -2.60
C VAL A 22 -4.37 9.64 -1.85
N GLY A 23 -3.35 10.10 -2.57
CA GLY A 23 -2.39 11.06 -2.07
C GLY A 23 -3.00 12.43 -1.75
N GLU A 24 -2.24 13.28 -1.07
CA GLU A 24 -2.67 14.62 -0.62
C GLU A 24 -3.97 14.59 0.22
N ASN A 25 -4.04 13.66 1.17
CA ASN A 25 -5.16 13.47 2.08
C ASN A 25 -4.66 13.40 3.55
N LEU A 26 -5.50 12.94 4.45
CA LEU A 26 -5.19 12.74 5.87
C LEU A 26 -5.31 11.26 6.27
N ILE A 27 -5.08 10.35 5.31
CA ILE A 27 -5.28 8.91 5.51
C ILE A 27 -4.38 8.42 6.65
N THR A 28 -4.99 7.77 7.63
CA THR A 28 -4.28 7.21 8.78
C THR A 28 -3.93 5.73 8.60
N PHE A 29 -4.69 5.00 7.78
CA PHE A 29 -4.47 3.58 7.49
C PHE A 29 -5.06 3.19 6.13
N ILE A 30 -4.50 2.13 5.52
CA ILE A 30 -5.06 1.45 4.36
C ILE A 30 -5.70 0.13 4.85
N PRO A 31 -6.95 -0.18 4.48
CA PRO A 31 -7.61 -1.42 4.88
C PRO A 31 -6.89 -2.65 4.30
N GLU A 32 -6.88 -3.75 5.05
CA GLU A 32 -6.33 -5.06 4.62
C GLU A 32 -6.99 -5.55 3.32
N GLU A 33 -8.26 -5.19 3.10
CA GLU A 33 -9.01 -5.51 1.89
C GLU A 33 -8.40 -4.92 0.59
N ILE A 34 -7.37 -4.07 0.68
CA ILE A 34 -6.54 -3.68 -0.48
C ILE A 34 -5.93 -4.90 -1.18
N GLY A 35 -5.64 -5.98 -0.44
CA GLY A 35 -5.09 -7.21 -1.00
C GLY A 35 -6.02 -7.93 -1.98
N HIS A 36 -7.31 -7.59 -2.01
CA HIS A 36 -8.25 -8.12 -3.00
C HIS A 36 -8.13 -7.44 -4.38
N LEU A 37 -7.36 -6.36 -4.48
CA LEU A 37 -7.17 -5.62 -5.73
C LEU A 37 -6.05 -6.23 -6.58
N GLU A 38 -6.26 -7.46 -7.07
CA GLU A 38 -5.27 -8.23 -7.84
C GLU A 38 -4.84 -7.54 -9.14
N ASN A 39 -5.70 -6.69 -9.72
CA ASN A 39 -5.44 -5.91 -10.93
C ASN A 39 -4.80 -4.53 -10.66
N LEU A 40 -4.57 -4.16 -9.39
CA LEU A 40 -4.00 -2.85 -9.05
C LEU A 40 -2.55 -2.77 -9.53
N LYS A 41 -2.28 -1.82 -10.44
CA LYS A 41 -0.95 -1.55 -11.00
C LYS A 41 -0.28 -0.33 -10.40
N SER A 42 -1.07 0.68 -10.04
CA SER A 42 -0.55 1.93 -9.49
C SER A 42 -1.26 2.31 -8.19
N LEU A 43 -0.47 2.54 -7.16
CA LEU A 43 -0.94 2.99 -5.85
C LEU A 43 -0.23 4.28 -5.42
N TYR A 44 -0.97 5.38 -5.36
CA TYR A 44 -0.46 6.69 -4.92
C TYR A 44 -1.01 7.04 -3.55
N LEU A 45 -0.14 7.04 -2.55
CA LEU A 45 -0.40 7.34 -1.14
C LEU A 45 0.39 8.55 -0.64
N ASN A 46 1.21 9.20 -1.49
CA ASN A 46 2.05 10.33 -1.11
C ASN A 46 1.28 11.44 -0.40
N ASP A 47 1.99 12.23 0.42
CA ASP A 47 1.39 13.38 1.12
C ASP A 47 0.21 12.97 2.03
N ASN A 48 0.31 11.83 2.71
CA ASN A 48 -0.58 11.44 3.81
C ASN A 48 0.22 11.48 5.14
N PRO A 49 0.25 12.61 5.85
CA PRO A 49 1.16 12.85 6.97
C PRO A 49 0.86 12.00 8.22
N ASN A 50 -0.28 11.31 8.24
CA ASN A 50 -0.70 10.45 9.35
C ASN A 50 -0.57 8.94 9.02
N LEU A 51 -0.10 8.57 7.82
CA LEU A 51 0.02 7.18 7.39
C LEU A 51 1.33 6.57 7.91
N ASN A 52 1.24 5.87 9.05
CA ASN A 52 2.41 5.34 9.78
C ASN A 52 2.76 3.88 9.46
N SER A 53 1.89 3.17 8.72
CA SER A 53 2.10 1.78 8.34
C SER A 53 1.37 1.46 7.03
N LEU A 54 1.77 0.34 6.41
CA LEU A 54 1.08 -0.27 5.29
C LEU A 54 0.60 -1.68 5.70
N PRO A 55 -0.58 -2.13 5.24
CA PRO A 55 -1.07 -3.47 5.50
C PRO A 55 -0.19 -4.52 4.79
N PHE A 56 0.00 -5.68 5.42
CA PHE A 56 0.79 -6.75 4.82
C PHE A 56 0.13 -7.33 3.56
N GLU A 57 -1.18 -7.17 3.44
CA GLU A 57 -2.03 -7.62 2.34
C GLU A 57 -1.68 -6.95 1.01
N LEU A 58 -0.94 -5.83 1.00
CA LEU A 58 -0.38 -5.27 -0.23
C LEU A 58 0.49 -6.27 -1.01
N VAL A 59 1.04 -7.29 -0.35
CA VAL A 59 1.78 -8.37 -1.02
C VAL A 59 0.90 -9.21 -1.95
N LEU A 60 -0.43 -9.16 -1.79
CA LEU A 60 -1.40 -9.85 -2.62
C LEU A 60 -1.77 -9.05 -3.88
N CYS A 61 -1.42 -7.75 -3.94
CA CYS A 61 -1.52 -6.93 -5.15
C CYS A 61 -0.42 -7.33 -6.14
N SER A 62 -0.56 -8.51 -6.76
CA SER A 62 0.45 -9.15 -7.60
C SER A 62 0.80 -8.37 -8.88
N SER A 63 -0.09 -7.48 -9.32
CA SER A 63 0.12 -6.60 -10.48
C SER A 63 0.75 -5.25 -10.13
N LEU A 64 1.09 -4.99 -8.87
CA LEU A 64 1.53 -3.65 -8.43
C LEU A 64 2.93 -3.32 -8.96
N GLU A 65 2.99 -2.34 -9.86
CA GLU A 65 4.22 -1.91 -10.54
C GLU A 65 4.70 -0.55 -10.02
N ILE A 66 3.76 0.33 -9.65
CA ILE A 66 4.03 1.71 -9.22
C ILE A 66 3.47 1.93 -7.82
N MET A 67 4.30 2.42 -6.92
CA MET A 67 3.91 2.85 -5.58
C MET A 67 4.57 4.18 -5.24
N SER A 68 3.77 5.13 -4.77
CA SER A 68 4.22 6.44 -4.29
C SER A 68 3.78 6.60 -2.84
N ILE A 69 4.76 6.75 -1.94
CA ILE A 69 4.60 6.78 -0.48
C ILE A 69 5.43 7.93 0.14
N GLU A 70 5.89 8.85 -0.70
CA GLU A 70 6.67 10.00 -0.27
C GLU A 70 5.87 10.86 0.71
N ARG A 71 6.55 11.37 1.74
CA ARG A 71 5.92 12.18 2.80
C ARG A 71 4.81 11.44 3.58
N CYS A 72 4.89 10.12 3.63
CA CYS A 72 4.21 9.30 4.63
C CYS A 72 5.22 8.94 5.73
N PRO A 73 4.90 9.14 7.02
CA PRO A 73 5.86 8.92 8.11
C PRO A 73 6.27 7.45 8.32
N LEU A 74 5.53 6.48 7.74
CA LEU A 74 5.82 5.02 7.65
C LEU A 74 6.83 4.48 8.68
N THR A 75 6.60 4.75 9.96
CA THR A 75 7.64 4.65 11.01
C THR A 75 8.13 3.22 11.26
N HIS A 76 7.43 2.23 10.71
CA HIS A 76 7.73 0.81 10.84
C HIS A 76 8.50 0.26 9.63
N ILE A 77 8.67 1.04 8.55
CA ILE A 77 9.42 0.64 7.36
C ILE A 77 10.68 1.52 7.31
N PRO A 78 11.89 0.95 7.28
CA PRO A 78 13.12 1.72 7.21
C PRO A 78 13.16 2.64 5.97
N ALA A 79 13.79 3.82 6.10
CA ALA A 79 13.81 4.83 5.04
C ALA A 79 14.44 4.31 3.73
N ASP A 80 15.53 3.54 3.83
CA ASP A 80 16.20 2.88 2.70
C ASP A 80 15.28 1.90 1.96
N ILE A 81 14.35 1.26 2.68
CA ILE A 81 13.32 0.40 2.08
C ILE A 81 12.27 1.24 1.34
N THR A 82 11.81 2.33 1.94
CA THR A 82 10.81 3.22 1.31
C THR A 82 11.36 3.93 0.07
N GLU A 83 12.67 4.23 0.04
CA GLU A 83 13.36 4.85 -1.10
C GLU A 83 13.68 3.84 -2.22
N GLY A 84 13.74 2.54 -1.91
CA GLY A 84 14.03 1.48 -2.89
C GLY A 84 12.85 1.08 -3.79
N GLY A 85 11.73 1.82 -3.74
CA GLY A 85 10.58 1.64 -4.62
C GLY A 85 9.65 0.48 -4.25
N PRO A 86 8.59 0.24 -5.06
CA PRO A 86 7.50 -0.69 -4.76
C PRO A 86 8.00 -2.10 -4.43
N SER A 87 8.91 -2.65 -5.23
CA SER A 87 9.37 -4.03 -5.05
C SER A 87 10.06 -4.25 -3.70
N LEU A 88 10.87 -3.30 -3.23
CA LEU A 88 11.58 -3.43 -1.96
C LEU A 88 10.62 -3.29 -0.77
N VAL A 89 9.65 -2.38 -0.87
CA VAL A 89 8.57 -2.25 0.13
C VAL A 89 7.72 -3.52 0.20
N ILE A 90 7.30 -4.06 -0.95
CA ILE A 90 6.53 -5.31 -1.01
C ILE A 90 7.36 -6.49 -0.46
N GLN A 91 8.65 -6.56 -0.78
CA GLN A 91 9.53 -7.58 -0.22
C GLN A 91 9.66 -7.44 1.30
N TYR A 92 9.79 -6.22 1.82
CA TYR A 92 9.83 -5.95 3.26
C TYR A 92 8.55 -6.40 3.94
N LEU A 93 7.38 -6.05 3.40
CA LEU A 93 6.08 -6.46 3.92
C LEU A 93 5.92 -7.98 3.90
N LYS A 94 6.29 -8.64 2.80
CA LYS A 94 6.28 -10.11 2.70
C LYS A 94 7.19 -10.75 3.75
N MET A 95 8.37 -10.17 3.95
CA MET A 95 9.35 -10.64 4.92
C MET A 95 9.02 -10.25 6.35
N HIS A 96 7.96 -9.51 6.66
CA HIS A 96 7.61 -9.19 8.06
C HIS A 96 6.14 -9.51 8.40
N GLY A 97 5.34 -9.88 7.40
CA GLY A 97 3.95 -10.29 7.53
C GLY A 97 3.75 -11.81 7.53
N PRO A 98 2.49 -12.26 7.62
CA PRO A 98 2.13 -13.69 7.66
C PRO A 98 2.36 -14.43 6.33
N TYR A 99 2.69 -13.71 5.24
CA TYR A 99 2.77 -14.24 3.88
C TYR A 99 4.16 -14.78 3.48
N ARG A 100 5.12 -14.88 4.42
CA ARG A 100 6.49 -15.37 4.16
C ARG A 100 6.57 -16.70 3.40
N GLY A 101 5.58 -17.59 3.55
CA GLY A 101 5.55 -18.93 2.92
C GLY A 101 4.51 -19.15 1.82
N VAL A 102 3.71 -18.14 1.46
CA VAL A 102 2.55 -18.30 0.57
C VAL A 102 2.84 -17.88 -0.86
N LEU A 103 3.77 -16.94 -1.06
CA LEU A 103 4.09 -16.39 -2.37
C LEU A 103 5.43 -16.95 -2.86
N ASN A 104 5.42 -18.01 -3.66
CA ASN A 104 6.59 -18.42 -4.45
C ASN A 104 6.51 -17.69 -5.79
N ILE A 105 7.47 -16.81 -6.06
CA ILE A 105 7.81 -16.35 -7.41
C ILE A 105 9.11 -17.02 -7.81
#